data_AF-A0A4D7QRC8-F1
#
_entry.id   AF-A0A4D7QRC8-F1
#
_cell.length_a   1.000
_cell.length_b   1.000
_cell.length_c   1.000
_cell.angle_alpha   90.00
_cell.angle_beta   90.00
_cell.angle_gamma   90.00
#
_symmetry.space_group_name_H-M   'P 1'
#
loop_
_entity.id
_entity.type
_entity.pdbx_description
1 polymer ?
#
loop_
_entity_poly.entity_id
_entity_poly.type
_entity_poly.pdbx_seq_one_letter_code
_entity_poly.pdbx_strand_id
1 'polypeptide(L)'
;MSETTHLALPLIAAAQAQKHVTHNEALAALDALVQLAVKDMVLTAPPGSPAEGDRHIVAAGATGAWAGRDLEVAAFIGGGWTFFAPRRGFVALDEADNRLVIFDGTTWVDLSASLVLQNLAVLGVNATADLTNRLSVRSGHALFAAIDTASGGSGDVQLTLNKEATGNTGSLLFQSGWAGRAEFGLEGDDQARLKVSADGATWRSALVVDPATAAVRLPGGLVEVNDSGAAAPSPVAGAKVHVVGTAAPAAVLIDTFSGVPQFLGRRAAGTIGSPAALGANTTLYQIGGHGRGATGYSTAARVSINLVSAEAWTDTAQGTRISFSTTQNGTTTTASRLGISDSGDIAPGADNAQNLGSASARFKEIFCANGTINTSDEREKHWRGPLNDAERRVARHLACLFGSYQWHESVEAKGEAARIHIGVTAQAVAAAFRQEDLDPARYALWCEDPVVRTAVRTRKVVGPDGVGEAEEIYEVDEPVGTTRQGIRYDQLVGFVIAGLASAPPVSISSLESGAPKRPA
;
A
#
# COMPACT_ATOMS: atom_id res chain seq x y z
N MET A 1 42.50 63.18 49.17
CA MET A 1 41.27 62.86 48.43
C MET A 1 40.21 63.87 48.82
N SER A 2 39.56 64.53 47.87
CA SER A 2 38.41 65.43 48.11
C SER A 2 37.07 64.76 47.81
N GLU A 3 37.10 63.60 47.16
CA GLU A 3 35.94 62.82 46.74
C GLU A 3 36.25 61.32 46.94
N THR A 4 35.22 60.48 46.97
CA THR A 4 35.35 59.01 46.96
C THR A 4 35.67 58.46 45.57
N THR A 5 36.15 57.23 45.47
CA THR A 5 36.77 56.68 44.26
C THR A 5 35.77 56.28 43.17
N HIS A 6 34.64 55.67 43.52
CA HIS A 6 33.70 55.11 42.54
C HIS A 6 32.55 56.04 42.18
N LEU A 7 32.01 56.75 43.17
CA LEU A 7 30.80 57.57 43.08
C LEU A 7 31.10 59.07 43.12
N ALA A 8 32.37 59.46 43.25
CA ALA A 8 32.81 60.86 43.35
C ALA A 8 32.04 61.66 44.43
N LEU A 9 31.77 61.04 45.59
CA LEU A 9 31.05 61.70 46.68
C LEU A 9 31.98 62.68 47.40
N PRO A 10 31.60 63.95 47.59
CA PRO A 10 32.46 64.95 48.20
C PRO A 10 32.72 64.64 49.68
N LEU A 11 34.00 64.65 50.07
CA LEU A 11 34.46 64.43 51.44
C LEU A 11 34.54 65.75 52.21
N ILE A 12 34.25 65.71 53.51
CA ILE A 12 34.37 66.88 54.40
C ILE A 12 35.85 67.11 54.74
N ALA A 13 36.32 68.36 54.59
CA ALA A 13 37.70 68.75 54.92
C ALA A 13 38.02 68.62 56.42
N ALA A 14 39.29 68.36 56.74
CA ALA A 14 39.77 68.25 58.12
C ALA A 14 39.59 69.56 58.91
N ALA A 15 39.48 69.47 60.25
CA ALA A 15 39.31 70.55 61.24
C ALA A 15 37.87 70.98 61.64
N GLN A 16 36.83 70.24 61.24
CA GLN A 16 35.44 70.45 61.73
C GLN A 16 35.09 69.56 62.95
N ALA A 17 35.72 69.77 64.11
CA ALA A 17 35.42 69.10 65.38
C ALA A 17 35.30 67.55 65.28
N GLN A 18 36.18 66.92 64.49
CA GLN A 18 36.23 65.47 64.23
C GLN A 18 34.99 64.83 63.56
N LYS A 19 33.95 65.60 63.19
CA LYS A 19 32.75 65.06 62.49
C LYS A 19 33.06 64.52 61.09
N HIS A 20 34.07 65.09 60.43
CA HIS A 20 34.57 64.66 59.13
C HIS A 20 35.06 63.21 59.12
N VAL A 21 35.55 62.68 60.25
CA VAL A 21 36.04 61.29 60.33
C VAL A 21 34.89 60.31 60.13
N THR A 22 33.90 60.32 61.03
CA THR A 22 32.77 59.39 60.99
C THR A 22 31.90 59.55 59.75
N HIS A 23 31.79 60.77 59.21
CA HIS A 23 31.01 61.00 57.99
C HIS A 23 31.75 60.54 56.74
N ASN A 24 33.04 60.84 56.60
CA ASN A 24 33.82 60.38 55.45
C ASN A 24 33.99 58.86 55.46
N GLU A 25 34.09 58.22 56.63
CA GLU A 25 34.04 56.76 56.77
C GLU A 25 32.72 56.18 56.25
N ALA A 26 31.58 56.81 56.58
CA ALA A 26 30.28 56.41 56.06
C ALA A 26 30.17 56.60 54.53
N LEU A 27 30.74 57.69 54.00
CA LEU A 27 30.78 57.92 52.54
C LEU A 27 31.69 56.91 51.83
N ALA A 28 32.83 56.56 52.41
CA ALA A 28 33.73 55.53 51.89
C ALA A 28 33.08 54.14 51.90
N ALA A 29 32.32 53.82 52.96
CA ALA A 29 31.54 52.58 53.02
C ALA A 29 30.43 52.54 51.96
N LEU A 30 29.73 53.65 51.74
CA LEU A 30 28.74 53.76 50.67
C LEU A 30 29.37 53.63 49.28
N ASP A 31 30.51 54.28 49.04
CA ASP A 31 31.26 54.20 47.79
C ASP A 31 31.73 52.77 47.47
N ALA A 32 32.16 52.04 48.50
CA ALA A 32 32.57 50.65 48.35
C ALA A 32 31.40 49.71 48.03
N LEU A 33 30.23 49.89 48.68
CA LEU A 33 29.14 48.92 48.68
C LEU A 33 27.99 49.21 47.70
N VAL A 34 27.77 50.46 47.30
CA VAL A 34 26.72 50.83 46.35
C VAL A 34 27.22 50.55 44.93
N GLN A 35 26.37 49.91 44.11
CA GLN A 35 26.76 49.41 42.78
C GLN A 35 28.06 48.59 42.87
N LEU A 36 28.10 47.67 43.84
CA LEU A 36 29.27 46.86 44.14
C LEU A 36 29.70 46.08 42.90
N ALA A 37 30.88 46.40 42.40
CA ALA A 37 31.58 45.64 41.37
C ALA A 37 32.96 45.27 41.92
N VAL A 38 33.24 43.97 41.99
CA VAL A 38 34.47 43.42 42.54
C VAL A 38 35.32 42.86 41.41
N LYS A 39 36.63 43.04 41.50
CA LYS A 39 37.59 42.55 40.51
C LYS A 39 37.65 41.04 40.44
N ASP A 40 37.40 40.39 41.57
CA ASP A 40 37.50 38.95 41.74
C ASP A 40 36.81 38.51 43.04
N MET A 41 36.44 37.24 43.11
CA MET A 41 35.91 36.58 44.30
C MET A 41 36.57 35.24 44.68
N VAL A 42 37.66 34.83 44.00
CA VAL A 42 38.34 33.54 44.26
C VAL A 42 39.69 33.67 44.96
N LEU A 43 40.23 34.88 45.13
CA LEU A 43 41.48 35.11 45.83
C LEU A 43 41.34 34.92 47.35
N THR A 44 42.23 34.12 47.93
CA THR A 44 42.37 33.94 49.38
C THR A 44 43.47 34.83 49.99
N ALA A 45 44.19 35.60 49.18
CA ALA A 45 45.21 36.55 49.64
C ALA A 45 45.09 37.86 48.84
N PRO A 46 45.38 39.03 49.46
CA PRO A 46 45.34 40.29 48.74
C PRO A 46 46.31 40.30 47.54
N PRO A 47 45.94 40.95 46.42
CA PRO A 47 46.86 41.22 45.32
C PRO A 47 48.14 41.90 45.81
N GLY A 48 49.27 41.61 45.16
CA GLY A 48 50.57 42.19 45.53
C GLY A 48 50.68 43.70 45.29
N SER A 49 49.81 44.27 44.45
CA SER A 49 49.77 45.70 44.11
C SER A 49 48.33 46.18 43.91
N PRO A 50 47.53 46.32 44.98
CA PRO A 50 46.16 46.80 44.86
C PRO A 50 46.12 48.29 44.52
N ALA A 51 45.22 48.69 43.62
CA ALA A 51 44.94 50.09 43.34
C ALA A 51 43.88 50.64 44.30
N GLU A 52 43.91 51.95 44.53
CA GLU A 52 42.87 52.64 45.32
C GLU A 52 41.49 52.41 44.69
N GLY A 53 40.52 51.99 45.49
CA GLY A 53 39.19 51.57 45.04
C GLY A 53 39.09 50.13 44.56
N ASP A 54 40.15 49.31 44.64
CA ASP A 54 40.01 47.89 44.31
C ASP A 54 39.08 47.20 45.30
N ARG A 55 38.07 46.50 44.80
CA ARG A 55 37.11 45.74 45.60
C ARG A 55 37.20 44.27 45.25
N HIS A 56 37.20 43.41 46.26
CA HIS A 56 37.24 41.96 46.13
C HIS A 56 36.21 41.34 47.07
N ILE A 57 35.68 40.17 46.73
CA ILE A 57 35.07 39.29 47.72
C ILE A 57 36.17 38.33 48.17
N VAL A 58 36.47 38.29 49.46
CA VAL A 58 37.52 37.43 49.99
C VAL A 58 37.07 35.97 49.91
N ALA A 59 37.82 35.11 49.23
CA ALA A 59 37.49 33.69 49.17
C ALA A 59 37.74 33.01 50.53
N ALA A 60 37.00 31.93 50.79
CA ALA A 60 37.16 31.16 52.02
C ALA A 60 38.59 30.60 52.18
N GLY A 61 39.12 30.65 53.40
CA GLY A 61 40.51 30.28 53.69
C GLY A 61 41.46 31.46 53.53
N ALA A 62 41.00 32.66 53.84
CA ALA A 62 41.73 33.89 53.68
C ALA A 62 43.05 33.92 54.47
N THR A 63 44.07 34.51 53.86
CA THR A 63 45.45 34.57 54.34
C THR A 63 46.02 35.99 54.19
N GLY A 64 47.21 36.22 54.73
CA GLY A 64 47.85 37.55 54.67
C GLY A 64 46.99 38.63 55.32
N ALA A 65 46.88 39.80 54.68
CA ALA A 65 46.07 40.90 55.21
C ALA A 65 44.55 40.62 55.23
N TRP A 66 44.09 39.55 54.57
CA TRP A 66 42.70 39.14 54.54
C TRP A 66 42.36 38.05 55.58
N ALA A 67 43.33 37.58 56.37
CA ALA A 67 43.13 36.49 57.32
C ALA A 67 41.95 36.74 58.27
N GLY A 68 41.02 35.77 58.32
CA GLY A 68 39.80 35.84 59.14
C GLY A 68 38.66 36.68 58.55
N ARG A 69 38.76 37.12 57.28
CA ARG A 69 37.76 37.94 56.58
C ARG A 69 37.09 37.21 55.43
N ASP A 70 36.93 35.90 55.56
CA ASP A 70 36.28 35.04 54.56
C ASP A 70 34.90 35.61 54.17
N LEU A 71 34.62 35.63 52.87
CA LEU A 71 33.37 36.08 52.25
C LEU A 71 33.03 37.57 52.44
N GLU A 72 33.84 38.33 53.18
CA GLU A 72 33.68 39.78 53.32
C GLU A 72 34.05 40.51 52.03
N VAL A 73 33.44 41.67 51.80
CA VAL A 73 33.84 42.58 50.73
C VAL A 73 35.06 43.36 51.22
N ALA A 74 36.22 43.13 50.61
CA ALA A 74 37.45 43.86 50.87
C ALA A 74 37.58 45.02 49.86
N ALA A 75 37.67 46.26 50.35
CA ALA A 75 37.90 47.45 49.54
C ALA A 75 39.25 48.10 49.93
N PHE A 76 40.10 48.39 48.95
CA PHE A 76 41.37 49.08 49.18
C PHE A 76 41.15 50.59 49.23
N ILE A 77 41.13 51.15 50.44
CA ILE A 77 40.78 52.54 50.72
C ILE A 77 41.87 53.16 51.61
N GLY A 78 42.36 54.35 51.23
CA GLY A 78 43.36 55.10 52.00
C GLY A 78 44.69 54.36 52.18
N GLY A 79 45.07 53.52 51.21
CA GLY A 79 46.28 52.69 51.27
C GLY A 79 46.19 51.43 52.13
N GLY A 80 44.98 51.02 52.57
CA GLY A 80 44.76 49.79 53.34
C GLY A 80 43.45 49.08 52.97
N TRP A 81 43.31 47.83 53.42
CA TRP A 81 42.07 47.05 53.21
C TRP A 81 41.03 47.36 54.28
N THR A 82 39.86 47.79 53.85
CA THR A 82 38.65 47.94 54.66
C THR A 82 37.70 46.80 54.32
N PHE A 83 37.13 46.14 55.33
CA PHE A 83 36.27 44.97 55.11
C PHE A 83 34.83 45.23 55.54
N PHE A 84 33.90 44.73 54.74
CA PHE A 84 32.47 44.85 54.97
C PHE A 84 31.83 43.47 54.95
N ALA A 85 31.27 43.06 56.10
CA ALA A 85 30.51 41.83 56.20
C ALA A 85 29.20 41.94 55.37
N PRO A 86 28.96 41.04 54.39
CA PRO A 86 27.75 41.08 53.59
C PRO A 86 26.52 40.70 54.41
N ARG A 87 25.37 41.24 54.01
CA ARG A 87 24.06 40.82 54.53
C ARG A 87 23.33 40.05 53.43
N ARG A 88 22.41 39.17 53.84
CA ARG A 88 21.54 38.47 52.89
C ARG A 88 20.89 39.46 51.93
N GLY A 89 21.03 39.23 50.63
CA GLY A 89 20.51 40.10 49.58
C GLY A 89 21.52 41.12 49.02
N PHE A 90 22.76 41.18 49.53
CA PHE A 90 23.82 41.95 48.89
C PHE A 90 24.08 41.41 47.48
N VAL A 91 24.15 42.29 46.50
CA VAL A 91 24.42 41.95 45.10
C VAL A 91 25.74 42.59 44.68
N ALA A 92 26.60 41.82 44.03
CA ALA A 92 27.84 42.30 43.43
C ALA A 92 27.93 41.85 41.96
N LEU A 93 28.51 42.69 41.11
CA LEU A 93 29.05 42.24 39.82
C LEU A 93 30.46 41.71 40.07
N ASP A 94 30.68 40.43 39.77
CA ASP A 94 32.02 39.88 39.66
C ASP A 94 32.56 40.18 38.26
N GLU A 95 33.54 41.07 38.17
CA GLU A 95 34.11 41.53 36.91
C GLU A 95 34.95 40.44 36.22
N ALA A 96 35.53 39.51 36.98
CA ALA A 96 36.34 38.43 36.41
C ALA A 96 35.50 37.47 35.57
N ASP A 97 34.33 37.07 36.08
CA ASP A 97 33.42 36.12 35.44
C ASP A 97 32.23 36.79 34.73
N ASN A 98 32.11 38.12 34.83
CA ASN A 98 31.00 38.93 34.30
C ASN A 98 29.61 38.39 34.71
N ARG A 99 29.43 38.12 36.01
CA ARG A 99 28.19 37.59 36.56
C ARG A 99 27.75 38.35 37.82
N LEU A 100 26.44 38.40 38.03
CA LEU A 100 25.87 38.93 39.26
C LEU A 100 25.84 37.83 40.31
N VAL A 101 26.39 38.12 41.48
CA VAL A 101 26.35 37.24 42.66
C VAL A 101 25.51 37.87 43.75
N ILE A 102 24.82 37.04 44.53
CA ILE A 102 24.01 37.44 45.67
C ILE A 102 24.49 36.71 46.93
N PHE A 103 24.62 37.42 48.04
CA PHE A 103 24.87 36.78 49.33
C PHE A 103 23.57 36.19 49.87
N ASP A 104 23.50 34.86 50.02
CA ASP A 104 22.28 34.15 50.45
C ASP A 104 22.04 34.18 51.98
N GLY A 105 23.01 34.75 52.71
CA GLY A 105 23.07 34.76 54.18
C GLY A 105 24.18 33.87 54.74
N THR A 106 24.77 33.02 53.91
CA THR A 106 25.86 32.11 54.26
C THR A 106 27.02 32.15 53.28
N THR A 107 26.75 32.29 51.98
CA THR A 107 27.77 32.37 50.92
C THR A 107 27.30 33.26 49.77
N TRP A 108 28.23 33.66 48.91
CA TRP A 108 27.93 34.28 47.62
C TRP A 108 27.57 33.19 46.60
N VAL A 109 26.39 33.31 46.00
CA VAL A 109 25.90 32.39 44.95
C VAL A 109 25.58 33.17 43.68
N ASP A 110 25.50 32.49 42.55
CA ASP A 110 25.03 33.11 41.30
C ASP A 110 23.59 33.61 41.47
N LEU A 111 23.34 34.88 41.16
CA LEU A 111 22.01 35.47 41.27
C LEU A 111 20.99 34.72 40.40
N SER A 112 21.39 34.27 39.21
CA SER A 112 20.51 33.54 38.30
C SER A 112 20.04 32.19 38.87
N ALA A 113 20.92 31.50 39.62
CA ALA A 113 20.58 30.27 40.33
C ALA A 113 19.66 30.52 41.54
N SER A 114 19.62 31.74 42.06
CA SER A 114 18.75 32.14 43.18
C SER A 114 17.36 32.62 42.74
N LEU A 115 17.09 32.76 41.44
CA LEU A 115 15.77 33.17 40.94
C LEU A 115 14.84 31.96 40.78
N VAL A 116 13.62 32.08 41.31
CA VAL A 116 12.56 31.08 41.08
C VAL A 116 11.95 31.31 39.70
N LEU A 117 12.28 30.48 38.73
CA LEU A 117 11.72 30.52 37.36
C LEU A 117 10.39 29.76 37.23
N GLN A 118 9.77 29.36 38.34
CA GLN A 118 8.47 28.70 38.33
C GLN A 118 7.35 29.72 38.04
N ASN A 119 6.31 29.27 37.32
CA ASN A 119 5.13 30.07 36.98
C ASN A 119 5.42 31.35 36.17
N LEU A 120 6.43 31.31 35.28
CA LEU A 120 6.63 32.38 34.30
C LEU A 120 5.35 32.59 33.47
N ALA A 121 4.92 33.84 33.35
CA ALA A 121 3.72 34.18 32.58
C ALA A 121 3.90 33.87 31.08
N VAL A 122 5.08 34.22 30.54
CA VAL A 122 5.52 33.98 29.16
C VAL A 122 7.06 33.79 29.13
N LEU A 123 7.57 32.99 28.18
CA LEU A 123 8.99 32.78 27.92
C LEU A 123 9.26 32.79 26.41
N GLY A 124 10.08 33.73 25.95
CA GLY A 124 10.46 33.88 24.54
C GLY A 124 11.95 33.61 24.32
N VAL A 125 12.27 32.80 23.31
CA VAL A 125 13.65 32.55 22.85
C VAL A 125 13.79 33.07 21.42
N ASN A 126 14.50 34.19 21.26
CA ASN A 126 14.62 34.94 19.99
C ASN A 126 13.24 35.30 19.37
N ALA A 127 12.19 35.34 20.19
CA ALA A 127 10.81 35.62 19.83
C ALA A 127 10.10 36.32 20.99
N THR A 128 9.06 37.09 20.69
CA THR A 128 8.15 37.62 21.71
C THR A 128 7.08 36.56 21.98
N ALA A 129 7.00 36.08 23.22
CA ALA A 129 5.92 35.21 23.69
C ALA A 129 4.70 36.05 24.11
N ASP A 130 3.51 35.44 24.05
CA ASP A 130 2.24 36.09 24.39
C ASP A 130 1.36 35.14 25.23
N LEU A 131 0.15 35.57 25.60
CA LEU A 131 -0.74 34.77 26.46
C LEU A 131 -1.35 33.56 25.75
N THR A 132 -1.28 33.51 24.41
CA THR A 132 -1.66 32.36 23.59
C THR A 132 -0.47 31.40 23.46
N ASN A 133 0.68 31.92 23.03
CA ASN A 133 1.95 31.21 22.88
C ASN A 133 2.86 31.55 24.07
N ARG A 134 2.55 30.95 25.23
CA ARG A 134 3.28 31.22 26.48
C ARG A 134 4.75 30.79 26.42
N LEU A 135 5.08 29.81 25.58
CA LEU A 135 6.45 29.49 25.19
C LEU A 135 6.58 29.73 23.68
N SER A 136 7.39 30.71 23.28
CA SER A 136 7.67 31.00 21.87
C SER A 136 9.15 30.86 21.59
N VAL A 137 9.50 30.05 20.58
CA VAL A 137 10.88 29.80 20.16
C VAL A 137 11.02 30.10 18.68
N ARG A 138 11.94 31.00 18.30
CA ARG A 138 12.30 31.27 16.91
C ARG A 138 13.77 30.90 16.67
N SER A 139 13.99 29.68 16.20
CA SER A 139 15.32 29.10 15.99
C SER A 139 15.34 28.18 14.77
N GLY A 140 16.56 27.77 14.34
CA GLY A 140 16.72 26.70 13.34
C GLY A 140 16.44 25.30 13.92
N HIS A 141 16.68 25.11 15.22
CA HIS A 141 16.46 23.85 15.95
C HIS A 141 16.00 24.11 17.39
N ALA A 142 15.23 23.20 17.98
CA ALA A 142 14.91 23.15 19.40
C ALA A 142 15.06 21.71 19.89
N LEU A 143 15.98 21.48 20.84
CA LEU A 143 16.28 20.16 21.37
C LEU A 143 15.61 19.98 22.73
N PHE A 144 14.80 18.93 22.85
CA PHE A 144 14.35 18.37 24.13
C PHE A 144 15.07 17.04 24.30
N ALA A 145 16.01 16.99 25.23
CA ALA A 145 16.83 15.80 25.49
C ALA A 145 16.49 15.22 26.86
N ALA A 146 16.55 13.89 26.94
CA ALA A 146 16.47 13.20 28.21
C ALA A 146 17.69 13.55 29.08
N ILE A 147 17.47 13.55 30.40
CA ILE A 147 18.59 13.49 31.34
C ILE A 147 19.07 12.03 31.32
N ASP A 148 20.34 11.82 30.99
CA ASP A 148 20.92 10.48 30.94
C ASP A 148 20.97 9.84 32.34
N THR A 149 21.06 8.51 32.37
CA THR A 149 21.06 7.73 33.61
C THR A 149 22.31 7.97 34.45
N ALA A 150 23.45 8.29 33.85
CA ALA A 150 24.67 8.63 34.56
C ALA A 150 24.56 9.96 35.33
N SER A 151 23.74 10.87 34.80
CA SER A 151 23.37 12.17 35.38
C SER A 151 22.12 12.08 36.26
N GLY A 152 21.65 10.86 36.59
CA GLY A 152 20.54 10.63 37.50
C GLY A 152 19.13 10.75 36.88
N GLY A 153 19.02 10.83 35.57
CA GLY A 153 17.74 10.82 34.85
C GLY A 153 17.24 9.41 34.50
N SER A 154 16.04 9.31 33.92
CA SER A 154 15.53 8.04 33.41
C SER A 154 16.09 7.64 32.04
N GLY A 155 16.73 8.58 31.33
CA GLY A 155 17.10 8.40 29.92
C GLY A 155 15.93 8.61 28.94
N ASP A 156 14.73 8.93 29.44
CA ASP A 156 13.54 9.17 28.61
C ASP A 156 13.23 10.67 28.47
N VAL A 157 12.59 11.03 27.36
CA VAL A 157 11.99 12.35 27.14
C VAL A 157 10.57 12.18 26.61
N GLN A 158 9.62 12.92 27.17
CA GLN A 158 8.22 12.91 26.75
C GLN A 158 7.69 14.32 26.59
N LEU A 159 6.95 14.56 25.50
CA LEU A 159 6.13 15.75 25.32
C LEU A 159 4.67 15.36 25.55
N THR A 160 4.13 15.70 26.71
CA THR A 160 2.75 15.37 27.08
C THR A 160 1.82 16.52 26.72
N LEU A 161 0.83 16.23 25.88
CA LEU A 161 -0.27 17.15 25.56
C LEU A 161 -1.55 16.62 26.19
N ASN A 162 -2.13 17.39 27.11
CA ASN A 162 -3.38 17.04 27.77
C ASN A 162 -4.49 18.01 27.34
N LYS A 163 -5.61 17.45 26.88
CA LYS A 163 -6.82 18.21 26.55
C LYS A 163 -7.86 18.04 27.65
N GLU A 164 -8.70 19.05 27.86
CA GLU A 164 -9.65 19.09 28.98
C GLU A 164 -10.77 18.04 28.86
N ALA A 165 -11.33 17.84 27.66
CA ALA A 165 -12.39 16.89 27.40
C ALA A 165 -12.30 16.23 26.01
N THR A 166 -13.15 15.23 25.75
CA THR A 166 -13.20 14.48 24.49
C THR A 166 -13.37 15.40 23.28
N GLY A 167 -14.20 16.43 23.36
CA GLY A 167 -14.44 17.38 22.25
C GLY A 167 -13.32 18.40 21.98
N ASN A 168 -12.29 18.47 22.82
CA ASN A 168 -11.19 19.41 22.65
C ASN A 168 -10.09 18.87 21.73
N THR A 169 -9.08 19.70 21.48
CA THR A 169 -7.90 19.37 20.68
C THR A 169 -6.65 19.29 21.54
N GLY A 170 -5.89 18.21 21.38
CA GLY A 170 -4.51 18.09 21.83
C GLY A 170 -3.67 17.53 20.68
N SER A 171 -2.88 18.38 20.03
CA SER A 171 -2.24 18.05 18.75
C SER A 171 -0.91 18.76 18.53
N LEU A 172 -0.17 18.25 17.54
CA LEU A 172 0.99 18.89 16.94
C LEU A 172 0.58 19.43 15.55
N LEU A 173 0.66 20.75 15.39
CA LEU A 173 0.32 21.43 14.14
C LEU A 173 1.58 21.80 13.36
N PHE A 174 1.65 21.36 12.10
CA PHE A 174 2.71 21.68 11.16
C PHE A 174 2.24 22.77 10.19
N GLN A 175 3.04 23.83 10.04
CA GLN A 175 2.67 25.02 9.26
C GLN A 175 3.73 25.40 8.23
N SER A 176 3.30 26.07 7.16
CA SER A 176 4.16 26.77 6.20
C SER A 176 3.60 28.16 5.95
N GLY A 177 4.42 29.20 6.10
CA GLY A 177 3.97 30.59 5.94
C GLY A 177 2.79 30.95 6.85
N TRP A 178 2.81 30.47 8.10
CA TRP A 178 1.74 30.66 9.10
C TRP A 178 0.40 30.00 8.77
N ALA A 179 0.35 29.12 7.76
CA ALA A 179 -0.85 28.35 7.42
C ALA A 179 -0.65 26.87 7.75
N GLY A 180 -1.64 26.24 8.39
CA GLY A 180 -1.62 24.81 8.72
C GLY A 180 -1.56 23.92 7.47
N ARG A 181 -0.81 22.83 7.56
CA ARG A 181 -0.62 21.87 6.45
C ARG A 181 -0.84 20.43 6.88
N ALA A 182 -0.40 20.08 8.07
CA ALA A 182 -0.65 18.78 8.68
C ALA A 182 -0.88 18.95 10.18
N GLU A 183 -1.71 18.10 10.76
CA GLU A 183 -2.00 18.10 12.19
C GLU A 183 -2.10 16.64 12.68
N PHE A 184 -1.40 16.32 13.77
CA PHE A 184 -1.40 14.99 14.37
C PHE A 184 -1.79 15.08 15.84
N GLY A 185 -2.83 14.35 16.25
CA GLY A 185 -3.27 14.38 17.64
C GLY A 185 -4.68 13.83 17.86
N LEU A 186 -5.28 14.26 18.97
CA LEU A 186 -6.66 13.97 19.36
C LEU A 186 -7.49 15.24 19.13
N GLU A 187 -8.45 15.20 18.21
CA GLU A 187 -9.08 16.40 17.67
C GLU A 187 -10.59 16.22 17.55
N GLY A 188 -11.33 16.81 18.48
CA GLY A 188 -12.80 16.72 18.50
C GLY A 188 -13.34 15.38 19.00
N ASP A 189 -12.47 14.41 19.24
CA ASP A 189 -12.73 13.14 19.92
C ASP A 189 -11.43 12.58 20.54
N ASP A 190 -11.46 11.31 20.97
CA ASP A 190 -10.31 10.59 21.55
C ASP A 190 -9.65 9.63 20.54
N GLN A 191 -9.91 9.78 19.23
CA GLN A 191 -9.24 8.99 18.20
C GLN A 191 -7.93 9.65 17.79
N ALA A 192 -6.87 8.86 17.62
CA ALA A 192 -5.62 9.37 17.05
C ALA A 192 -5.81 9.62 15.55
N ARG A 193 -5.53 10.86 15.12
CA ARG A 193 -5.77 11.31 13.74
C ARG A 193 -4.54 11.97 13.15
N LEU A 194 -4.33 11.76 11.85
CA LEU A 194 -3.52 12.63 11.00
C LEU A 194 -4.45 13.31 10.02
N LYS A 195 -4.50 14.64 10.05
CA LYS A 195 -5.18 15.44 9.03
C LYS A 195 -4.18 16.20 8.18
N VAL A 196 -4.56 16.46 6.93
CA VAL A 196 -3.79 17.29 6.00
C VAL A 196 -4.68 18.36 5.37
N SER A 197 -4.07 19.48 4.99
CA SER A 197 -4.73 20.59 4.31
C SER A 197 -3.80 21.19 3.25
N ALA A 198 -4.34 21.39 2.05
CA ALA A 198 -3.62 22.02 0.95
C ALA A 198 -3.66 23.56 1.04
N ASP A 199 -4.72 24.12 1.61
CA ASP A 199 -5.02 25.55 1.68
C ASP A 199 -4.87 26.13 3.10
N GLY A 200 -4.85 25.29 4.14
CA GLY A 200 -4.86 25.68 5.55
C GLY A 200 -6.26 25.95 6.12
N ALA A 201 -7.31 25.73 5.33
CA ALA A 201 -8.70 25.93 5.71
C ALA A 201 -9.52 24.64 5.60
N THR A 202 -9.38 23.92 4.49
CA THR A 202 -10.04 22.64 4.23
C THR A 202 -9.17 21.50 4.75
N TRP A 203 -9.65 20.82 5.79
CA TRP A 203 -8.93 19.71 6.41
C TRP A 203 -9.53 18.37 6.02
N ARG A 204 -8.66 17.38 5.78
CA ARG A 204 -9.04 16.00 5.42
C ARG A 204 -8.33 15.04 6.37
N SER A 205 -9.06 14.09 6.93
CA SER A 205 -8.46 12.99 7.70
C SER A 205 -7.78 12.01 6.75
N ALA A 206 -6.46 11.91 6.85
CA ALA A 206 -5.65 10.95 6.11
C ALA A 206 -5.63 9.59 6.81
N LEU A 207 -5.52 9.61 8.15
CA LEU A 207 -5.48 8.42 8.99
C LEU A 207 -6.29 8.65 10.27
N VAL A 208 -7.02 7.61 10.70
CA VAL A 208 -7.79 7.59 11.94
C VAL A 208 -7.59 6.22 12.59
N VAL A 209 -7.19 6.19 13.86
CA VAL A 209 -7.07 4.96 14.65
C VAL A 209 -8.19 4.89 15.66
N ASP A 210 -8.95 3.82 15.60
CA ASP A 210 -10.01 3.54 16.55
C ASP A 210 -9.41 3.02 17.88
N PRO A 211 -9.58 3.73 19.01
CA PRO A 211 -8.93 3.35 20.27
C PRO A 211 -9.52 2.07 20.90
N ALA A 212 -10.74 1.65 20.53
CA ALA A 212 -11.36 0.45 21.07
C ALA A 212 -10.94 -0.82 20.32
N THR A 213 -10.62 -0.70 19.03
CA THR A 213 -10.35 -1.86 18.15
C THR A 213 -8.94 -1.88 17.54
N ALA A 214 -8.16 -0.80 17.73
CA ALA A 214 -6.92 -0.53 17.02
C ALA A 214 -7.07 -0.50 15.48
N ALA A 215 -8.31 -0.41 14.97
CA ALA A 215 -8.56 -0.39 13.54
C ALA A 215 -8.05 0.92 12.91
N VAL A 216 -7.17 0.80 11.92
CA VAL A 216 -6.70 1.93 11.10
C VAL A 216 -7.67 2.15 9.95
N ARG A 217 -8.21 3.37 9.85
CA ARG A 217 -9.08 3.80 8.76
C ARG A 217 -8.38 4.89 7.95
N LEU A 218 -8.53 4.84 6.62
CA LEU A 218 -7.93 5.78 5.67
C LEU A 218 -9.04 6.47 4.85
N PRO A 219 -9.69 7.53 5.39
CA PRO A 219 -10.85 8.18 4.76
C PRO A 219 -10.53 8.83 3.41
N GLY A 220 -9.26 9.18 3.18
CA GLY A 220 -8.75 9.79 1.93
C GLY A 220 -8.74 8.87 0.70
N GLY A 221 -9.04 7.57 0.87
CA GLY A 221 -9.60 6.73 -0.18
C GLY A 221 -8.66 5.92 -1.07
N LEU A 222 -7.34 6.16 -1.07
CA LEU A 222 -6.36 5.37 -1.83
C LEU A 222 -5.09 5.11 -1.01
N VAL A 223 -4.69 3.86 -0.92
CA VAL A 223 -3.34 3.43 -0.51
C VAL A 223 -2.54 3.16 -1.77
N GLU A 224 -1.56 4.02 -2.04
CA GLU A 224 -0.64 3.83 -3.17
C GLU A 224 0.72 3.36 -2.66
N VAL A 225 1.18 2.23 -3.19
CA VAL A 225 2.52 1.68 -2.98
C VAL A 225 3.22 1.76 -4.32
N ASN A 226 4.12 2.72 -4.48
CA ASN A 226 4.75 3.06 -5.76
C ASN A 226 6.26 3.21 -5.60
N ASP A 227 7.02 2.35 -6.29
CA ASP A 227 8.48 2.29 -6.21
C ASP A 227 9.21 3.23 -7.19
N SER A 228 8.48 3.94 -8.06
CA SER A 228 9.07 4.73 -9.15
C SER A 228 9.57 6.12 -8.75
N GLY A 229 9.12 6.66 -7.61
CA GLY A 229 9.32 8.06 -7.22
C GLY A 229 8.59 9.09 -8.09
N ALA A 230 7.99 8.67 -9.21
CA ALA A 230 7.13 9.48 -10.08
C ALA A 230 5.66 9.31 -9.69
N ALA A 231 4.81 10.22 -10.17
CA ALA A 231 3.37 10.08 -10.01
C ALA A 231 2.88 8.79 -10.69
N ALA A 232 2.11 7.99 -9.98
CA ALA A 232 1.52 6.79 -10.56
C ALA A 232 0.51 7.14 -11.67
N PRO A 233 0.26 6.21 -12.62
CA PRO A 233 -0.87 6.31 -13.53
C PRO A 233 -2.19 6.42 -12.77
N SER A 234 -3.20 7.06 -13.39
CA SER A 234 -4.54 7.10 -12.80
C SER A 234 -5.07 5.69 -12.55
N PRO A 235 -5.46 5.36 -11.30
CA PRO A 235 -5.96 4.03 -10.99
C PRO A 235 -7.35 3.81 -11.59
N VAL A 236 -7.78 2.55 -11.65
CA VAL A 236 -9.16 2.20 -12.01
C VAL A 236 -10.13 2.88 -11.05
N ALA A 237 -11.25 3.39 -11.57
CA ALA A 237 -12.25 4.09 -10.76
C ALA A 237 -12.69 3.23 -9.56
N GLY A 238 -12.63 3.81 -8.37
CA GLY A 238 -13.00 3.13 -7.12
C GLY A 238 -11.88 2.30 -6.47
N ALA A 239 -10.69 2.22 -7.08
CA ALA A 239 -9.54 1.55 -6.46
C ALA A 239 -9.23 2.12 -5.07
N LYS A 240 -8.97 1.21 -4.13
CA LYS A 240 -8.59 1.53 -2.74
C LYS A 240 -7.14 1.20 -2.43
N VAL A 241 -6.55 0.28 -3.19
CA VAL A 241 -5.14 -0.10 -3.12
C VAL A 241 -4.60 -0.07 -4.55
N HIS A 242 -3.47 0.58 -4.75
CA HIS A 242 -2.76 0.68 -6.03
C HIS A 242 -1.29 0.33 -5.80
N VAL A 243 -0.86 -0.81 -6.34
CA VAL A 243 0.51 -1.28 -6.25
C VAL A 243 1.18 -1.07 -7.61
N VAL A 244 2.22 -0.26 -7.65
CA VAL A 244 2.92 0.17 -8.86
C VAL A 244 4.37 -0.30 -8.77
N GLY A 245 4.77 -1.08 -9.76
CA GLY A 245 6.15 -1.52 -9.97
C GLY A 245 6.66 -1.00 -11.32
N THR A 246 7.95 -0.76 -11.41
CA THR A 246 8.61 -0.27 -12.64
C THR A 246 9.17 -1.42 -13.48
N ALA A 247 10.22 -2.09 -12.99
CA ALA A 247 10.90 -3.19 -13.68
C ALA A 247 10.66 -4.55 -13.02
N ALA A 248 10.40 -4.57 -11.70
CA ALA A 248 10.05 -5.78 -10.96
C ALA A 248 8.53 -5.98 -10.92
N PRO A 249 8.04 -7.22 -10.74
CA PRO A 249 6.61 -7.48 -10.57
C PRO A 249 6.04 -6.71 -9.38
N ALA A 250 4.96 -5.96 -9.61
CA ALA A 250 4.12 -5.44 -8.54
C ALA A 250 3.35 -6.60 -7.91
N ALA A 251 3.81 -7.08 -6.75
CA ALA A 251 3.28 -8.28 -6.11
C ALA A 251 2.56 -7.95 -4.80
N VAL A 252 1.51 -8.73 -4.50
CA VAL A 252 0.89 -8.82 -3.18
C VAL A 252 1.20 -10.20 -2.62
N LEU A 253 2.03 -10.26 -1.58
CA LEU A 253 2.38 -11.50 -0.89
C LEU A 253 1.49 -11.67 0.35
N ILE A 254 0.93 -12.88 0.54
CA ILE A 254 0.09 -13.21 1.69
C ILE A 254 0.59 -14.53 2.27
N ASP A 255 1.36 -14.43 3.34
CA ASP A 255 1.80 -15.59 4.11
C ASP A 255 0.89 -15.82 5.31
N THR A 256 0.65 -17.09 5.62
CA THR A 256 -0.01 -17.52 6.85
C THR A 256 0.65 -18.79 7.35
N PHE A 257 0.70 -18.95 8.66
CA PHE A 257 1.21 -20.15 9.30
C PHE A 257 0.04 -20.85 9.99
N SER A 258 -0.20 -22.12 9.64
CA SER A 258 -1.34 -22.94 10.13
C SER A 258 -2.75 -22.46 9.70
N GLY A 259 -2.86 -21.38 8.92
CA GLY A 259 -4.12 -20.85 8.38
C GLY A 259 -4.23 -21.02 6.86
N VAL A 260 -5.15 -20.26 6.23
CA VAL A 260 -5.33 -20.22 4.77
C VAL A 260 -5.22 -18.76 4.29
N PRO A 261 -4.34 -18.43 3.32
CA PRO A 261 -4.32 -17.11 2.71
C PRO A 261 -5.50 -16.99 1.74
N GLN A 262 -6.22 -15.87 1.78
CA GLN A 262 -7.47 -15.73 1.03
C GLN A 262 -7.62 -14.35 0.37
N PHE A 263 -8.21 -14.35 -0.81
CA PHE A 263 -8.90 -13.20 -1.38
C PHE A 263 -10.40 -13.39 -1.17
N LEU A 264 -11.02 -12.51 -0.38
CA LEU A 264 -12.43 -12.62 -0.01
C LEU A 264 -13.22 -11.42 -0.49
N GLY A 265 -14.25 -11.68 -1.29
CA GLY A 265 -15.28 -10.71 -1.64
C GLY A 265 -16.53 -10.91 -0.81
N ARG A 266 -17.11 -9.82 -0.29
CA ARG A 266 -18.48 -9.82 0.24
C ARG A 266 -19.23 -8.67 -0.40
N ARG A 267 -20.39 -8.98 -0.97
CA ARG A 267 -21.28 -7.99 -1.58
C ARG A 267 -22.67 -8.12 -0.99
N ALA A 268 -23.28 -6.98 -0.69
CA ALA A 268 -24.71 -6.85 -0.45
C ALA A 268 -25.29 -5.86 -1.47
N ALA A 269 -26.58 -5.94 -1.73
CA ALA A 269 -27.30 -4.83 -2.33
C ALA A 269 -27.58 -3.75 -1.26
N GLY A 270 -28.19 -2.63 -1.64
CA GLY A 270 -28.53 -1.55 -0.72
C GLY A 270 -27.33 -0.69 -0.31
N THR A 271 -27.29 -0.29 0.96
CA THR A 271 -26.26 0.62 1.51
C THR A 271 -25.61 0.01 2.75
N ILE A 272 -24.51 0.60 3.22
CA ILE A 272 -23.85 0.15 4.46
C ILE A 272 -24.81 0.23 5.67
N GLY A 273 -25.70 1.23 5.71
CA GLY A 273 -26.69 1.39 6.80
C GLY A 273 -27.97 0.57 6.64
N SER A 274 -28.21 0.01 5.46
CA SER A 274 -29.36 -0.87 5.18
C SER A 274 -28.98 -1.85 4.05
N PRO A 275 -28.26 -2.95 4.39
CA PRO A 275 -27.89 -3.97 3.42
C PRO A 275 -29.12 -4.75 2.95
N ALA A 276 -29.14 -5.14 1.68
CA ALA A 276 -30.21 -5.92 1.07
C ALA A 276 -29.67 -7.17 0.36
N ALA A 277 -30.57 -8.13 0.13
CA ALA A 277 -30.25 -9.37 -0.58
C ALA A 277 -29.84 -9.13 -2.03
N LEU A 278 -29.02 -10.04 -2.58
CA LEU A 278 -28.52 -9.93 -3.95
C LEU A 278 -29.54 -10.44 -4.96
N GLY A 279 -29.65 -9.76 -6.11
CA GLY A 279 -30.41 -10.27 -7.26
C GLY A 279 -29.63 -11.32 -8.04
N ALA A 280 -30.31 -12.03 -8.93
CA ALA A 280 -29.68 -12.95 -9.88
C ALA A 280 -28.70 -12.22 -10.81
N ASN A 281 -27.71 -12.94 -11.33
CA ASN A 281 -26.68 -12.43 -12.24
C ASN A 281 -25.85 -11.28 -11.65
N THR A 282 -25.67 -11.25 -10.33
CA THR A 282 -24.88 -10.23 -9.65
C THR A 282 -23.47 -10.76 -9.35
N THR A 283 -22.45 -10.04 -9.80
CA THR A 283 -21.05 -10.41 -9.51
C THR A 283 -20.74 -10.22 -8.02
N LEU A 284 -20.35 -11.29 -7.35
CA LEU A 284 -19.90 -11.31 -5.96
C LEU A 284 -18.45 -10.85 -5.84
N TYR A 285 -17.62 -11.33 -6.76
CA TYR A 285 -16.19 -11.08 -6.83
C TYR A 285 -15.71 -11.24 -8.28
N GLN A 286 -14.74 -10.43 -8.67
CA GLN A 286 -14.17 -10.45 -10.01
C GLN A 286 -12.66 -10.38 -9.94
N ILE A 287 -12.00 -11.20 -10.76
CA ILE A 287 -10.58 -11.07 -11.10
C ILE A 287 -10.55 -10.63 -12.56
N GLY A 288 -9.89 -9.51 -12.86
CA GLY A 288 -9.92 -8.92 -14.20
C GLY A 288 -8.59 -8.30 -14.63
N GLY A 289 -8.34 -8.29 -15.93
CA GLY A 289 -7.14 -7.69 -16.53
C GLY A 289 -7.47 -6.47 -17.39
N HIS A 290 -6.79 -5.36 -17.15
CA HIS A 290 -6.80 -4.16 -17.99
C HIS A 290 -5.45 -4.03 -18.71
N GLY A 291 -5.46 -3.53 -19.94
CA GLY A 291 -4.25 -3.30 -20.73
C GLY A 291 -4.19 -1.87 -21.25
N ARG A 292 -2.99 -1.31 -21.40
CA ARG A 292 -2.77 -0.03 -22.08
C ARG A 292 -2.67 -0.25 -23.59
N GLY A 293 -3.53 0.42 -24.35
CA GLY A 293 -3.34 0.59 -25.79
C GLY A 293 -2.36 1.72 -26.10
N ALA A 294 -2.38 2.22 -27.34
CA ALA A 294 -1.50 3.30 -27.77
C ALA A 294 -1.65 4.58 -26.92
N THR A 295 -2.89 4.94 -26.58
CA THR A 295 -3.21 6.23 -25.94
C THR A 295 -3.61 6.13 -24.47
N GLY A 296 -4.02 4.95 -23.98
CA GLY A 296 -4.49 4.81 -22.61
C GLY A 296 -4.92 3.39 -22.24
N TYR A 297 -5.26 3.20 -20.96
CA TYR A 297 -5.76 1.94 -20.43
C TYR A 297 -7.17 1.64 -20.90
N SER A 298 -7.48 0.36 -21.06
CA SER A 298 -8.85 -0.09 -21.34
C SER A 298 -9.79 0.31 -20.20
N THR A 299 -10.93 0.89 -20.56
CA THR A 299 -11.95 1.34 -19.59
C THR A 299 -12.66 0.18 -18.87
N ALA A 300 -12.63 -1.01 -19.46
CA ALA A 300 -13.13 -2.25 -18.88
C ALA A 300 -12.08 -3.37 -18.98
N ALA A 301 -12.22 -4.39 -18.14
CA ALA A 301 -11.38 -5.57 -18.17
C ALA A 301 -11.57 -6.35 -19.48
N ARG A 302 -10.46 -6.81 -20.08
CA ARG A 302 -10.42 -7.56 -21.35
C ARG A 302 -10.38 -9.08 -21.15
N VAL A 303 -10.10 -9.50 -19.93
CA VAL A 303 -10.22 -10.87 -19.44
C VAL A 303 -10.82 -10.82 -18.05
N SER A 304 -11.70 -11.76 -17.71
CA SER A 304 -12.21 -11.85 -16.34
C SER A 304 -12.62 -13.27 -15.95
N ILE A 305 -12.50 -13.53 -14.65
CA ILE A 305 -13.17 -14.61 -13.94
C ILE A 305 -14.22 -13.95 -13.05
N ASN A 306 -15.48 -14.31 -13.22
CA ASN A 306 -16.59 -13.75 -12.46
C ASN A 306 -17.20 -14.83 -11.58
N LEU A 307 -17.27 -14.56 -10.28
CA LEU A 307 -18.05 -15.33 -9.32
C LEU A 307 -19.40 -14.62 -9.17
N VAL A 308 -20.50 -15.29 -9.51
CA VAL A 308 -21.80 -14.64 -9.76
C VAL A 308 -22.92 -15.37 -9.02
N SER A 309 -23.89 -14.63 -8.49
CA SER A 309 -25.15 -15.22 -8.03
C SER A 309 -25.94 -15.78 -9.24
N ALA A 310 -26.27 -17.07 -9.20
CA ALA A 310 -27.05 -17.71 -10.27
C ALA A 310 -28.55 -17.38 -10.15
N GLU A 311 -29.01 -17.07 -8.94
CA GLU A 311 -30.39 -16.73 -8.61
C GLU A 311 -30.46 -15.49 -7.70
N ALA A 312 -31.67 -14.99 -7.47
CA ALA A 312 -31.90 -14.00 -6.42
C ALA A 312 -31.74 -14.68 -5.06
N TRP A 313 -30.82 -14.15 -4.25
CA TRP A 313 -30.49 -14.76 -2.98
C TRP A 313 -31.56 -14.50 -1.92
N THR A 314 -31.81 -15.52 -1.11
CA THR A 314 -32.58 -15.47 0.14
C THR A 314 -31.74 -16.13 1.23
N ASP A 315 -32.28 -16.23 2.45
CA ASP A 315 -31.59 -16.91 3.55
C ASP A 315 -31.44 -18.42 3.31
N THR A 316 -32.21 -19.00 2.39
CA THR A 316 -32.20 -20.44 2.08
C THR A 316 -31.85 -20.80 0.63
N ALA A 317 -31.67 -19.81 -0.25
CA ALA A 317 -31.37 -20.01 -1.66
C ALA A 317 -30.24 -19.06 -2.07
N GLN A 318 -29.07 -19.61 -2.39
CA GLN A 318 -27.83 -18.86 -2.60
C GLN A 318 -26.99 -19.42 -3.75
N GLY A 319 -27.65 -19.94 -4.79
CA GLY A 319 -27.00 -20.52 -5.96
C GLY A 319 -25.97 -19.58 -6.59
N THR A 320 -24.88 -20.16 -7.09
CA THR A 320 -23.76 -19.43 -7.71
C THR A 320 -23.30 -20.09 -8.98
N ARG A 321 -22.62 -19.33 -9.84
CA ARG A 321 -21.91 -19.87 -10.99
C ARG A 321 -20.59 -19.15 -11.21
N ILE A 322 -19.70 -19.79 -11.94
CA ILE A 322 -18.42 -19.21 -12.38
C ILE A 322 -18.46 -18.98 -13.88
N SER A 323 -18.00 -17.83 -14.35
CA SER A 323 -17.78 -17.60 -15.79
C SER A 323 -16.37 -17.10 -16.09
N PHE A 324 -15.79 -17.68 -17.14
CA PHE A 324 -14.52 -17.29 -17.72
C PHE A 324 -14.78 -16.53 -19.01
N SER A 325 -14.31 -15.29 -19.08
CA SER A 325 -14.57 -14.41 -20.22
C SER A 325 -13.28 -13.90 -20.84
N THR A 326 -13.21 -13.93 -22.17
CA THR A 326 -12.07 -13.45 -22.95
C THR A 326 -12.52 -12.50 -24.06
N THR A 327 -11.59 -11.71 -24.58
CA THR A 327 -11.80 -10.84 -25.75
C THR A 327 -11.23 -11.52 -26.99
N GLN A 328 -12.01 -11.57 -28.07
CA GLN A 328 -11.54 -12.15 -29.33
C GLN A 328 -10.52 -11.22 -30.01
N ASN A 329 -9.49 -11.78 -30.64
CA ASN A 329 -8.49 -11.02 -31.39
C ASN A 329 -9.15 -10.10 -32.43
N GLY A 330 -8.65 -8.87 -32.53
CA GLY A 330 -9.20 -7.84 -33.42
C GLY A 330 -10.46 -7.15 -32.90
N THR A 331 -10.91 -7.46 -31.68
CA THR A 331 -12.12 -6.87 -31.08
C THR A 331 -11.82 -6.26 -29.70
N THR A 332 -12.79 -5.50 -29.18
CA THR A 332 -12.80 -5.02 -27.79
C THR A 332 -13.99 -5.59 -27.00
N THR A 333 -14.67 -6.60 -27.54
CA THR A 333 -15.87 -7.18 -26.93
C THR A 333 -15.49 -8.42 -26.13
N THR A 334 -15.62 -8.32 -24.81
CA THR A 334 -15.44 -9.45 -23.90
C THR A 334 -16.71 -10.32 -23.91
N ALA A 335 -16.55 -11.65 -24.00
CA ALA A 335 -17.67 -12.60 -23.95
C ALA A 335 -17.33 -13.79 -23.06
N SER A 336 -18.36 -14.38 -22.43
CA SER A 336 -18.23 -15.65 -21.71
C SER A 336 -17.83 -16.75 -22.69
N ARG A 337 -16.85 -17.58 -22.33
CA ARG A 337 -16.35 -18.69 -23.15
C ARG A 337 -16.51 -20.05 -22.50
N LEU A 338 -16.49 -20.09 -21.17
CA LEU A 338 -16.65 -21.30 -20.38
C LEU A 338 -17.26 -20.93 -19.03
N GLY A 339 -18.04 -21.81 -18.44
CA GLY A 339 -18.54 -21.63 -17.08
C GLY A 339 -18.76 -22.93 -16.34
N ILE A 340 -18.93 -22.80 -15.03
CA ILE A 340 -19.44 -23.86 -14.16
C ILE A 340 -20.79 -23.36 -13.63
N SER A 341 -21.88 -24.08 -13.93
CA SER A 341 -23.23 -23.74 -13.48
C SER A 341 -23.41 -23.96 -11.97
N ASP A 342 -24.58 -23.59 -11.45
CA ASP A 342 -24.99 -23.86 -10.06
C ASP A 342 -25.10 -25.35 -9.72
N SER A 343 -25.42 -26.18 -10.71
CA SER A 343 -25.42 -27.64 -10.62
C SER A 343 -24.02 -28.26 -10.73
N GLY A 344 -22.99 -27.47 -11.07
CA GLY A 344 -21.62 -27.94 -11.27
C GLY A 344 -21.30 -28.37 -12.70
N ASP A 345 -22.20 -28.17 -13.66
CA ASP A 345 -21.97 -28.52 -15.06
C ASP A 345 -20.96 -27.56 -15.70
N ILE A 346 -19.97 -28.12 -16.39
CA ILE A 346 -19.03 -27.36 -17.21
C ILE A 346 -19.68 -27.13 -18.57
N ALA A 347 -19.99 -25.87 -18.89
CA ALA A 347 -20.73 -25.50 -20.10
C ALA A 347 -20.00 -24.45 -20.94
N PRO A 348 -20.17 -24.47 -22.27
CA PRO A 348 -19.68 -23.39 -23.13
C PRO A 348 -20.35 -22.06 -22.77
N GLY A 349 -19.68 -20.96 -23.11
CA GLY A 349 -20.22 -19.62 -22.86
C GLY A 349 -21.45 -19.29 -23.71
N ALA A 350 -21.62 -19.98 -24.85
CA ALA A 350 -22.82 -19.95 -25.67
C ALA A 350 -23.05 -21.31 -26.34
N ASP A 351 -24.32 -21.60 -26.62
CA ASP A 351 -24.70 -22.84 -27.31
C ASP A 351 -24.05 -22.95 -28.69
N ASN A 352 -23.55 -24.15 -29.01
CA ASN A 352 -22.87 -24.49 -30.27
C ASN A 352 -21.76 -23.49 -30.72
N ALA A 353 -21.10 -22.82 -29.77
CA ALA A 353 -20.17 -21.72 -30.08
C ALA A 353 -18.70 -21.98 -29.72
N GLN A 354 -18.41 -22.94 -28.85
CA GLN A 354 -17.05 -23.28 -28.43
C GLN A 354 -16.74 -24.75 -28.69
N ASN A 355 -15.55 -25.02 -29.24
CA ASN A 355 -15.02 -26.36 -29.41
C ASN A 355 -14.27 -26.82 -28.15
N LEU A 356 -14.24 -28.13 -27.90
CA LEU A 356 -13.37 -28.74 -26.89
C LEU A 356 -12.05 -29.20 -27.54
N GLY A 357 -11.09 -28.29 -27.58
CA GLY A 357 -9.80 -28.48 -28.24
C GLY A 357 -9.78 -28.04 -29.70
N SER A 358 -8.66 -28.31 -30.39
CA SER A 358 -8.46 -27.97 -31.81
C SER A 358 -7.61 -29.03 -32.52
N ALA A 359 -7.46 -28.91 -33.84
CA ALA A 359 -6.59 -29.81 -34.63
C ALA A 359 -5.14 -29.84 -34.12
N SER A 360 -4.66 -28.72 -33.57
CA SER A 360 -3.29 -28.56 -33.06
C SER A 360 -3.16 -28.75 -31.55
N ALA A 361 -4.26 -28.62 -30.80
CA ALA A 361 -4.32 -28.79 -29.35
C ALA A 361 -5.47 -29.74 -28.98
N ARG A 362 -5.25 -31.04 -29.21
CA ARG A 362 -6.24 -32.09 -28.94
C ARG A 362 -6.18 -32.52 -27.47
N PHE A 363 -7.34 -32.80 -26.89
CA PHE A 363 -7.39 -33.57 -25.65
C PHE A 363 -6.90 -35.00 -25.93
N LYS A 364 -6.15 -35.55 -24.98
CA LYS A 364 -5.60 -36.90 -25.10
C LYS A 364 -6.73 -37.94 -25.11
N GLU A 365 -7.59 -37.89 -24.09
CA GLU A 365 -8.71 -38.82 -23.86
C GLU A 365 -9.81 -38.11 -23.06
N ILE A 366 -11.05 -38.62 -23.14
CA ILE A 366 -12.19 -38.20 -22.30
C ILE A 366 -12.64 -39.40 -21.48
N PHE A 367 -12.69 -39.26 -20.16
CA PHE A 367 -13.17 -40.29 -19.24
C PHE A 367 -14.60 -39.97 -18.80
N CYS A 368 -15.57 -40.76 -19.23
CA CYS A 368 -16.99 -40.56 -18.91
C CYS A 368 -17.69 -41.89 -18.62
N ALA A 369 -18.71 -41.86 -17.75
CA ALA A 369 -19.47 -43.05 -17.38
C ALA A 369 -20.46 -43.48 -18.49
N ASN A 370 -21.08 -42.50 -19.15
CA ASN A 370 -22.03 -42.71 -20.24
C ASN A 370 -21.45 -42.19 -21.56
N GLY A 371 -21.98 -42.69 -22.69
CA GLY A 371 -21.64 -42.18 -24.02
C GLY A 371 -22.05 -40.72 -24.23
N THR A 372 -21.43 -40.07 -25.22
CA THR A 372 -21.71 -38.68 -25.55
C THR A 372 -23.11 -38.53 -26.15
N ILE A 373 -23.86 -37.52 -25.67
CA ILE A 373 -25.15 -37.15 -26.26
C ILE A 373 -24.88 -36.22 -27.44
N ASN A 374 -25.33 -36.62 -28.62
CA ASN A 374 -25.33 -35.78 -29.81
C ASN A 374 -26.77 -35.46 -30.19
N THR A 375 -27.14 -34.18 -30.21
CA THR A 375 -28.49 -33.75 -30.61
C THR A 375 -28.82 -34.29 -31.99
N SER A 376 -29.93 -35.03 -32.09
CA SER A 376 -30.41 -35.65 -33.33
C SER A 376 -31.91 -35.40 -33.52
N ASP A 377 -32.35 -34.20 -33.20
CA ASP A 377 -33.73 -33.77 -33.32
C ASP A 377 -34.13 -33.61 -34.80
N GLU A 378 -35.30 -34.12 -35.18
CA GLU A 378 -35.80 -34.01 -36.56
C GLU A 378 -36.07 -32.57 -36.97
N ARG A 379 -36.42 -31.71 -36.02
CA ARG A 379 -36.73 -30.29 -36.25
C ARG A 379 -35.50 -29.48 -36.67
N GLU A 380 -34.31 -30.00 -36.38
CA GLU A 380 -33.02 -29.38 -36.69
C GLU A 380 -32.33 -30.01 -37.91
N LYS A 381 -32.98 -30.96 -38.60
CA LYS A 381 -32.36 -31.75 -39.68
C LYS A 381 -33.12 -31.65 -40.99
N HIS A 382 -32.37 -31.46 -42.07
CA HIS A 382 -32.86 -31.75 -43.41
C HIS A 382 -32.55 -33.21 -43.77
N TRP A 383 -33.58 -34.05 -43.76
CA TRP A 383 -33.42 -35.48 -44.05
C TRP A 383 -33.21 -35.74 -45.55
N ARG A 384 -32.11 -36.40 -45.91
CA ARG A 384 -31.76 -36.73 -47.32
C ARG A 384 -32.24 -38.10 -47.79
N GLY A 385 -32.87 -38.90 -46.93
CA GLY A 385 -33.24 -40.28 -47.24
C GLY A 385 -32.11 -41.30 -47.01
N PRO A 386 -32.30 -42.56 -47.44
CA PRO A 386 -31.29 -43.62 -47.31
C PRO A 386 -30.07 -43.37 -48.20
N LEU A 387 -28.98 -44.09 -47.95
CA LEU A 387 -27.77 -44.06 -48.80
C LEU A 387 -28.12 -44.38 -50.26
N ASN A 388 -27.43 -43.75 -51.21
CA ASN A 388 -27.51 -44.11 -52.62
C ASN A 388 -26.59 -45.31 -52.96
N ASP A 389 -26.57 -45.77 -54.20
CA ASP A 389 -25.78 -46.96 -54.60
C ASP A 389 -24.26 -46.74 -54.49
N ALA A 390 -23.76 -45.55 -54.84
CA ALA A 390 -22.34 -45.22 -54.69
C ALA A 390 -21.96 -45.18 -53.21
N GLU A 391 -22.76 -44.50 -52.38
CA GLU A 391 -22.58 -44.45 -50.93
C GLU A 391 -22.62 -45.85 -50.30
N ARG A 392 -23.51 -46.75 -50.76
CA ARG A 392 -23.54 -48.15 -50.33
C ARG A 392 -22.27 -48.91 -50.70
N ARG A 393 -21.72 -48.72 -51.90
CA ARG A 393 -20.46 -49.37 -52.31
C ARG A 393 -19.29 -48.86 -51.47
N VAL A 394 -19.22 -47.55 -51.24
CA VAL A 394 -18.24 -46.96 -50.31
C VAL A 394 -18.38 -47.60 -48.92
N ALA A 395 -19.59 -47.65 -48.35
CA ALA A 395 -19.82 -48.21 -47.02
C ALA A 395 -19.32 -49.65 -46.88
N ARG A 396 -19.54 -50.50 -47.90
CA ARG A 396 -19.03 -51.88 -47.92
C ARG A 396 -17.51 -51.94 -48.03
N HIS A 397 -16.91 -51.06 -48.82
CA HIS A 397 -15.45 -50.96 -48.89
C HIS A 397 -14.88 -50.53 -47.52
N LEU A 398 -15.46 -49.50 -46.89
CA LEU A 398 -15.01 -49.01 -45.58
C LEU A 398 -15.07 -50.09 -44.49
N ALA A 399 -16.05 -51.00 -44.53
CA ALA A 399 -16.12 -52.14 -43.61
C ALA A 399 -14.87 -53.04 -43.68
N CYS A 400 -14.29 -53.19 -44.88
CA CYS A 400 -13.08 -53.98 -45.11
C CYS A 400 -11.78 -53.24 -44.74
N LEU A 401 -11.84 -51.95 -44.43
CA LEU A 401 -10.65 -51.15 -44.08
C LEU A 401 -10.30 -51.18 -42.59
N PHE A 402 -11.20 -51.67 -41.73
CA PHE A 402 -10.93 -51.76 -40.29
C PHE A 402 -9.81 -52.77 -40.01
N GLY A 403 -8.79 -52.33 -39.29
CA GLY A 403 -7.65 -53.15 -38.89
C GLY A 403 -7.03 -52.69 -37.58
N SER A 404 -5.89 -53.27 -37.23
CA SER A 404 -5.12 -52.90 -36.04
C SER A 404 -3.97 -51.93 -36.39
N TYR A 405 -3.69 -50.97 -35.51
CA TYR A 405 -2.55 -50.07 -35.61
C TYR A 405 -1.95 -49.76 -34.24
N GLN A 406 -0.71 -49.27 -34.21
CA GLN A 406 -0.05 -48.73 -33.03
C GLN A 406 0.48 -47.33 -33.38
N TRP A 407 0.54 -46.43 -32.39
CA TRP A 407 1.14 -45.12 -32.59
C TRP A 407 2.66 -45.24 -32.70
N HIS A 408 3.27 -44.61 -33.71
CA HIS A 408 4.74 -44.63 -33.90
C HIS A 408 5.49 -44.25 -32.62
N GLU A 409 5.13 -43.13 -31.99
CA GLU A 409 5.72 -42.67 -30.73
C GLU A 409 5.58 -43.71 -29.60
N SER A 410 4.46 -44.43 -29.53
CA SER A 410 4.28 -45.47 -28.52
C SER A 410 5.14 -46.71 -28.80
N VAL A 411 5.30 -47.11 -30.07
CA VAL A 411 6.18 -48.22 -30.47
C VAL A 411 7.63 -47.87 -30.19
N GLU A 412 8.06 -46.66 -30.55
CA GLU A 412 9.41 -46.17 -30.25
C GLU A 412 9.68 -46.15 -28.74
N ALA A 413 8.71 -45.70 -27.94
CA ALA A 413 8.89 -45.59 -26.49
C ALA A 413 8.76 -46.92 -25.72
N LYS A 414 7.95 -47.87 -26.21
CA LYS A 414 7.55 -49.07 -25.43
C LYS A 414 7.85 -50.40 -26.13
N GLY A 415 8.33 -50.37 -27.38
CA GLY A 415 8.48 -51.56 -28.21
C GLY A 415 7.20 -52.39 -28.26
N GLU A 416 7.34 -53.69 -28.03
CA GLU A 416 6.25 -54.67 -28.01
C GLU A 416 5.15 -54.37 -26.96
N ALA A 417 5.42 -53.58 -25.93
CA ALA A 417 4.43 -53.22 -24.91
C ALA A 417 3.49 -52.08 -25.35
N ALA A 418 3.69 -51.50 -26.55
CA ALA A 418 2.78 -50.51 -27.10
C ALA A 418 1.41 -51.13 -27.35
N ARG A 419 0.35 -50.46 -26.88
CA ARG A 419 -1.02 -50.99 -27.00
C ARG A 419 -1.45 -51.01 -28.47
N ILE A 420 -2.16 -52.07 -28.84
CA ILE A 420 -2.79 -52.23 -30.16
C ILE A 420 -4.13 -51.49 -30.15
N HIS A 421 -4.33 -50.63 -31.13
CA HIS A 421 -5.57 -49.89 -31.38
C HIS A 421 -6.29 -50.47 -32.60
N ILE A 422 -7.62 -50.35 -32.66
CA ILE A 422 -8.42 -50.79 -33.81
C ILE A 422 -9.03 -49.57 -34.50
N GLY A 423 -9.00 -49.54 -35.82
CA GLY A 423 -9.58 -48.44 -36.59
C GLY A 423 -9.21 -48.44 -38.07
N VAL A 424 -9.31 -47.27 -38.68
CA VAL A 424 -8.99 -46.99 -40.09
C VAL A 424 -8.01 -45.81 -40.19
N THR A 425 -7.34 -45.67 -41.33
CA THR A 425 -6.61 -44.44 -41.66
C THR A 425 -7.52 -43.48 -42.43
N ALA A 426 -7.46 -42.19 -42.09
CA ALA A 426 -8.32 -41.19 -42.72
C ALA A 426 -8.09 -41.08 -44.24
N GLN A 427 -6.85 -41.28 -44.68
CA GLN A 427 -6.46 -41.27 -46.08
C GLN A 427 -7.11 -42.41 -46.88
N ALA A 428 -7.18 -43.61 -46.31
CA ALA A 428 -7.83 -44.76 -46.96
C ALA A 428 -9.35 -44.54 -47.08
N VAL A 429 -9.98 -43.96 -46.05
CA VAL A 429 -11.38 -43.56 -46.11
C VAL A 429 -11.60 -42.57 -47.26
N ALA A 430 -10.79 -41.51 -47.34
CA ALA A 430 -10.89 -40.53 -48.43
C ALA A 430 -10.70 -41.15 -49.82
N ALA A 431 -9.77 -42.10 -49.96
CA ALA A 431 -9.56 -42.81 -51.22
C ALA A 431 -10.78 -43.66 -51.63
N ALA A 432 -11.45 -44.32 -50.69
CA ALA A 432 -12.64 -45.12 -50.97
C ALA A 432 -13.80 -44.27 -51.50
N PHE A 433 -14.01 -43.06 -50.96
CA PHE A 433 -14.99 -42.11 -51.51
C PHE A 433 -14.64 -41.70 -52.95
N ARG A 434 -13.37 -41.32 -53.19
CA ARG A 434 -12.90 -40.87 -54.51
C ARG A 434 -12.99 -41.97 -55.57
N GLN A 435 -12.85 -43.24 -55.20
CA GLN A 435 -13.02 -44.37 -56.15
C GLN A 435 -14.45 -44.48 -56.68
N GLU A 436 -15.43 -44.01 -55.93
CA GLU A 436 -16.85 -43.99 -56.31
C GLU A 436 -17.29 -42.59 -56.80
N ASP A 437 -16.33 -41.73 -57.17
CA ASP A 437 -16.54 -40.35 -57.62
C ASP A 437 -17.29 -39.47 -56.60
N LEU A 438 -17.11 -39.77 -55.31
CA LEU A 438 -17.64 -38.98 -54.21
C LEU A 438 -16.53 -38.13 -53.57
N ASP A 439 -16.85 -36.88 -53.26
CA ASP A 439 -15.95 -36.00 -52.52
C ASP A 439 -16.03 -36.29 -51.01
N PRO A 440 -14.95 -36.79 -50.36
CA PRO A 440 -14.96 -37.07 -48.93
C PRO A 440 -15.21 -35.82 -48.08
N ALA A 441 -14.82 -34.62 -48.54
CA ALA A 441 -15.02 -33.38 -47.78
C ALA A 441 -16.51 -33.00 -47.63
N ARG A 442 -17.40 -33.59 -48.44
CA ARG A 442 -18.85 -33.42 -48.30
C ARG A 442 -19.49 -34.31 -47.23
N TYR A 443 -18.73 -35.23 -46.64
CA TYR A 443 -19.19 -36.17 -45.63
C TYR A 443 -18.46 -35.91 -44.31
N ALA A 444 -19.19 -35.42 -43.31
CA ALA A 444 -18.61 -34.99 -42.02
C ALA A 444 -17.88 -36.12 -41.25
N LEU A 445 -18.04 -37.39 -41.64
CA LEU A 445 -17.27 -38.51 -41.08
C LEU A 445 -15.76 -38.39 -41.32
N TRP A 446 -15.35 -37.65 -42.35
CA TRP A 446 -13.95 -37.36 -42.66
C TRP A 446 -13.70 -35.86 -42.50
N CYS A 447 -12.60 -35.49 -41.87
CA CYS A 447 -12.20 -34.10 -41.66
C CYS A 447 -10.74 -33.92 -42.03
N GLU A 448 -10.41 -32.74 -42.55
CA GLU A 448 -9.04 -32.32 -42.79
C GLU A 448 -8.89 -30.88 -42.32
N ASP A 449 -8.08 -30.70 -41.29
CA ASP A 449 -7.89 -29.41 -40.64
C ASP A 449 -6.42 -28.99 -40.73
N PRO A 450 -6.12 -27.71 -41.02
CA PRO A 450 -4.75 -27.23 -41.03
C PRO A 450 -4.12 -27.36 -39.64
N VAL A 451 -2.89 -27.86 -39.59
CA VAL A 451 -2.10 -27.83 -38.37
C VAL A 451 -1.42 -26.48 -38.28
N VAL A 452 -1.60 -25.85 -37.14
CA VAL A 452 -0.93 -24.61 -36.76
C VAL A 452 0.05 -24.90 -35.64
N ARG A 453 1.16 -24.16 -35.62
CA ARG A 453 2.05 -24.08 -34.47
C ARG A 453 1.97 -22.68 -33.91
N THR A 454 1.99 -22.57 -32.58
CA THR A 454 2.17 -21.29 -31.93
C THR A 454 3.63 -20.87 -32.10
N ALA A 455 3.85 -19.81 -32.86
CA ALA A 455 5.16 -19.21 -33.09
C ALA A 455 5.29 -17.94 -32.26
N VAL A 456 6.40 -17.82 -31.54
CA VAL A 456 6.76 -16.57 -30.87
C VAL A 456 7.40 -15.64 -31.91
N ARG A 457 6.81 -14.46 -32.10
CA ARG A 457 7.32 -13.42 -32.99
C ARG A 457 7.71 -12.21 -32.15
N THR A 458 8.70 -11.48 -32.68
CA THR A 458 9.12 -10.20 -32.14
C THR A 458 8.89 -9.15 -33.21
N ARG A 459 8.21 -8.06 -32.87
CA ARG A 459 8.17 -6.87 -33.74
C ARG A 459 8.72 -5.67 -32.99
N LYS A 460 9.38 -4.78 -33.73
CA LYS A 460 9.78 -3.48 -33.20
C LYS A 460 8.55 -2.58 -33.12
N VAL A 461 8.31 -2.05 -31.94
CA VAL A 461 7.28 -1.04 -31.68
C VAL A 461 8.00 0.24 -31.32
N VAL A 462 7.69 1.31 -32.05
CA VAL A 462 8.20 2.65 -31.73
C VAL A 462 7.33 3.23 -30.64
N GLY A 463 7.95 3.78 -29.60
CA GLY A 463 7.26 4.49 -28.52
C GLY A 463 6.36 5.61 -29.06
N PRO A 464 5.30 5.99 -28.31
CA PRO A 464 4.36 7.04 -28.73
C PRO A 464 4.99 8.44 -28.90
N ASP A 465 6.21 8.65 -28.41
CA ASP A 465 7.04 9.85 -28.58
C ASP A 465 7.99 9.78 -29.78
N GLY A 466 8.02 8.67 -30.52
CA GLY A 466 8.96 8.45 -31.62
C GLY A 466 10.38 8.13 -31.16
N VAL A 467 10.61 7.92 -29.85
CA VAL A 467 11.94 7.72 -29.26
C VAL A 467 12.00 6.37 -28.56
N GLY A 468 12.89 5.50 -29.01
CA GLY A 468 13.10 4.17 -28.45
C GLY A 468 12.40 3.05 -29.24
N GLU A 469 13.14 1.99 -29.52
CA GLU A 469 12.63 0.74 -30.09
C GLU A 469 12.36 -0.24 -28.94
N ALA A 470 11.10 -0.60 -28.73
CA ALA A 470 10.74 -1.71 -27.84
C ALA A 470 10.47 -2.96 -28.67
N GLU A 471 10.93 -4.11 -28.20
CA GLU A 471 10.61 -5.41 -28.81
C GLU A 471 9.34 -5.96 -28.17
N GLU A 472 8.25 -6.03 -28.93
CA GLU A 472 7.03 -6.71 -28.53
C GLU A 472 7.12 -8.18 -28.92
N ILE A 473 7.10 -9.06 -27.91
CA ILE A 473 7.02 -10.51 -28.08
C ILE A 473 5.54 -10.89 -28.07
N TYR A 474 5.08 -11.57 -29.11
CA TYR A 474 3.70 -12.02 -29.25
C TYR A 474 3.62 -13.41 -29.87
N GLU A 475 2.59 -14.15 -29.51
CA GLU A 475 2.32 -15.48 -30.05
C GLU A 475 1.34 -15.39 -31.22
N VAL A 476 1.65 -16.09 -32.31
CA VAL A 476 0.79 -16.22 -33.47
C VAL A 476 0.70 -17.69 -33.86
N ASP A 477 -0.51 -18.15 -34.15
CA ASP A 477 -0.70 -19.45 -34.76
C ASP A 477 -0.38 -19.37 -36.26
N GLU A 478 0.71 -20.02 -36.66
CA GLU A 478 1.15 -20.09 -38.05
C GLU A 478 0.84 -21.46 -38.65
N PRO A 479 0.34 -21.54 -39.88
CA PRO A 479 0.20 -22.80 -40.59
C PRO A 479 1.55 -23.51 -40.71
N VAL A 480 1.60 -24.80 -40.38
CA VAL A 480 2.81 -25.63 -40.53
C VAL A 480 2.95 -26.13 -41.99
N GLY A 481 2.03 -25.75 -42.88
CA GLY A 481 1.96 -26.25 -44.26
C GLY A 481 1.53 -27.71 -44.36
N THR A 482 1.05 -28.29 -43.24
CA THR A 482 0.50 -29.65 -43.19
C THR A 482 -0.90 -29.62 -42.62
N THR A 483 -1.71 -30.58 -43.02
CA THR A 483 -3.05 -30.82 -42.47
C THR A 483 -3.02 -32.04 -41.59
N ARG A 484 -3.99 -32.12 -40.68
CA ARG A 484 -4.28 -33.32 -39.90
C ARG A 484 -5.63 -33.83 -40.35
N GLN A 485 -5.64 -35.06 -40.84
CA GLN A 485 -6.86 -35.73 -41.21
C GLN A 485 -7.41 -36.51 -40.02
N GLY A 486 -8.73 -36.44 -39.84
CA GLY A 486 -9.45 -37.04 -38.73
C GLY A 486 -10.68 -37.81 -39.19
N ILE A 487 -11.14 -38.73 -38.34
CA ILE A 487 -12.36 -39.51 -38.55
C ILE A 487 -13.31 -39.26 -37.38
N ARG A 488 -14.58 -38.99 -37.70
CA ARG A 488 -15.67 -39.05 -36.72
C ARG A 488 -16.20 -40.47 -36.68
N TYR A 489 -15.67 -41.28 -35.76
CA TYR A 489 -15.93 -42.73 -35.72
C TYR A 489 -17.42 -43.06 -35.58
N ASP A 490 -18.19 -42.28 -34.82
CA ASP A 490 -19.64 -42.50 -34.69
C ASP A 490 -20.38 -42.41 -36.03
N GLN A 491 -20.00 -41.45 -36.89
CA GLN A 491 -20.57 -41.33 -38.23
C GLN A 491 -20.03 -42.41 -39.18
N LEU A 492 -18.74 -42.73 -39.11
CA LEU A 492 -18.14 -43.80 -39.93
C LEU A 492 -18.85 -45.14 -39.68
N VAL A 493 -19.01 -45.52 -38.40
CA VAL A 493 -19.67 -46.77 -38.01
C VAL A 493 -21.14 -46.74 -38.45
N GLY A 494 -21.86 -45.63 -38.24
CA GLY A 494 -23.24 -45.49 -38.72
C GLY A 494 -23.38 -45.64 -40.24
N PHE A 495 -22.45 -45.06 -41.01
CA PHE A 495 -22.41 -45.16 -42.47
C PHE A 495 -22.16 -46.61 -42.94
N VAL A 496 -21.21 -47.30 -42.30
CA VAL A 496 -20.91 -48.72 -42.57
C VAL A 496 -22.13 -49.60 -42.27
N ILE A 497 -22.76 -49.43 -41.10
CA ILE A 497 -23.96 -50.19 -40.72
C ILE A 497 -25.08 -50.00 -41.76
N ALA A 498 -25.33 -48.76 -42.17
CA ALA A 498 -26.37 -48.45 -43.15
C ALA A 498 -26.10 -49.09 -44.53
N GLY A 499 -24.85 -49.20 -44.96
CA GLY A 499 -24.50 -49.83 -46.24
C GLY A 499 -24.49 -51.37 -46.23
N LEU A 500 -24.24 -51.95 -45.05
CA LEU A 500 -24.28 -53.40 -44.82
C LEU A 500 -25.71 -53.93 -44.60
N ALA A 501 -26.62 -53.08 -44.14
CA ALA A 501 -28.03 -53.43 -44.05
C ALA A 501 -28.59 -53.83 -45.43
N SER A 502 -29.19 -55.01 -45.53
CA SER A 502 -29.99 -55.42 -46.69
C SER A 502 -31.18 -54.48 -46.86
N ALA A 503 -31.54 -54.14 -48.11
CA ALA A 503 -32.66 -53.25 -48.41
C ALA A 503 -33.92 -53.64 -47.60
N PRO A 504 -34.66 -52.68 -47.01
CA PRO A 504 -35.77 -53.01 -46.12
C PRO A 504 -36.96 -53.63 -46.90
N PRO A 505 -37.66 -54.63 -46.35
CA PRO A 505 -39.02 -54.95 -46.78
C PRO A 505 -39.97 -53.85 -46.27
N VAL A 506 -40.55 -53.09 -47.22
CA VAL A 506 -41.82 -52.33 -47.16
C VAL A 506 -41.98 -51.22 -46.08
N SER A 507 -42.53 -50.09 -46.57
CA SER A 507 -42.91 -48.84 -45.89
C SER A 507 -43.53 -48.94 -44.49
N ILE A 508 -43.06 -48.07 -43.59
CA ILE A 508 -43.58 -47.74 -42.24
C ILE A 508 -45.01 -47.14 -42.24
N SER A 509 -45.61 -46.89 -43.41
CA SER A 509 -46.98 -46.39 -43.53
C SER A 509 -48.08 -47.38 -43.11
N SER A 510 -47.74 -48.55 -42.56
CA SER A 510 -48.70 -49.59 -42.13
C SER A 510 -48.87 -49.71 -40.60
N LEU A 511 -48.17 -48.91 -39.79
CA LEU A 511 -48.21 -49.01 -38.32
C LEU A 511 -49.07 -47.92 -37.62
N GLU A 512 -49.67 -46.97 -38.35
CA GLU A 512 -50.43 -45.86 -37.75
C GLU A 512 -51.95 -46.10 -37.57
N SER A 513 -52.51 -47.27 -37.89
CA SER A 513 -53.97 -47.48 -37.76
C SER A 513 -54.43 -48.09 -36.43
N GLY A 514 -53.66 -47.98 -35.35
CA GLY A 514 -53.88 -48.76 -34.12
C GLY A 514 -53.70 -48.03 -32.79
N ALA A 515 -54.19 -46.79 -32.63
CA ALA A 515 -54.28 -46.15 -31.31
C ALA A 515 -55.71 -46.22 -30.75
N PRO A 516 -55.96 -46.77 -29.54
CA PRO A 516 -57.28 -46.75 -28.92
C PRO A 516 -57.59 -45.36 -28.34
N LYS A 517 -58.82 -44.88 -28.59
CA LYS A 517 -59.37 -43.65 -27.99
C LYS A 517 -59.43 -43.77 -26.47
N ARG A 518 -58.87 -42.80 -25.73
CA ARG A 518 -59.11 -42.63 -24.28
C ARG A 518 -60.55 -42.13 -24.05
N PRO A 519 -61.28 -42.63 -23.04
CA PRO A 519 -62.55 -42.03 -22.63
C PRO A 519 -62.31 -40.81 -21.71
N ALA A 520 -63.37 -40.00 -21.62
CA ALA A 520 -63.44 -38.62 -21.12
C ALA A 520 -62.93 -38.38 -19.69
#